data_AF-A0A919BIV5-F1
#
_entry.id   AF-A0A919BIV5-F1
#
_cell.length_a   1.000
_cell.length_b   1.000
_cell.length_c   1.000
_cell.angle_alpha   90.00
_cell.angle_beta   90.00
_cell.angle_gamma   90.00
#
_symmetry.space_group_name_H-M   'P 1'
#
loop_
_entity.id
_entity.type
_entity.pdbx_description
1 polymer ?
#
loop_
_entity_poly.entity_id
_entity_poly.type
_entity_poly.pdbx_seq_one_letter_code
_entity_poly.pdbx_strand_id
1 'polypeptide(L)'
;MICPHASCPHATARPAPRPPRDTPAPPTRPHRSTRTPVTAAARKRARVRAPELIGKGGWLNAGGDDLPLADPRGKVLVLDFWIY
;
A
#
# COMPACT_ATOMS: atom_id res chain seq x y z
N MET A 1 -25.64 -23.69 -53.97
CA MET A 1 -26.31 -22.40 -53.75
C MET A 1 -25.23 -21.39 -53.41
N ILE A 2 -24.75 -20.71 -54.45
CA ILE A 2 -23.66 -19.71 -54.43
C ILE A 2 -24.36 -18.35 -54.51
N CYS A 3 -24.05 -17.43 -53.59
CA CYS A 3 -24.31 -15.99 -53.70
C CYS A 3 -23.42 -15.24 -52.68
N PRO A 4 -23.03 -13.99 -52.95
CA PRO A 4 -21.61 -13.66 -53.08
C PRO A 4 -21.10 -12.62 -52.07
N HIS A 5 -19.78 -12.43 -52.11
CA HIS A 5 -19.00 -11.30 -51.59
C HIS A 5 -19.81 -9.99 -51.49
N ALA A 6 -20.17 -9.60 -50.26
CA ALA A 6 -20.50 -8.22 -49.94
C ALA A 6 -19.25 -7.56 -49.35
N SER A 7 -18.54 -6.84 -50.21
CA SER A 7 -17.44 -5.96 -49.83
C SER A 7 -17.97 -4.89 -48.86
N CYS A 8 -17.60 -4.96 -47.58
CA CYS A 8 -17.87 -3.88 -46.63
C CYS A 8 -17.16 -2.61 -47.12
N PRO A 9 -17.86 -1.49 -47.37
CA PRO A 9 -17.17 -0.23 -47.61
C PRO A 9 -16.48 0.18 -46.31
N HIS A 10 -15.16 0.32 -46.36
CA HIS A 10 -14.38 0.89 -45.28
C HIS A 10 -14.79 2.35 -45.15
N ALA A 11 -15.80 2.64 -44.32
CA ALA A 11 -16.22 3.98 -44.01
C ALA A 11 -15.06 4.66 -43.28
N THR A 12 -14.29 5.47 -44.00
CA THR A 12 -13.26 6.32 -43.40
C THR A 12 -13.97 7.31 -42.50
N ALA A 13 -14.02 7.02 -41.20
CA ALA A 13 -14.54 7.93 -40.21
C ALA A 13 -13.77 9.25 -40.34
N ARG A 14 -14.47 10.30 -40.77
CA ARG A 14 -13.91 11.65 -40.84
C ARG A 14 -13.44 12.02 -39.43
N PRO A 15 -12.16 12.40 -39.21
CA PRO A 15 -11.70 12.75 -37.89
C PRO A 15 -12.48 13.98 -37.39
N ALA A 16 -12.98 13.90 -36.16
CA ALA A 16 -13.66 15.01 -35.50
C ALA A 16 -12.76 16.27 -35.48
N PRO A 17 -13.34 17.47 -35.58
CA PRO A 17 -12.57 18.71 -35.46
C PRO A 17 -11.84 18.73 -34.11
N ARG A 18 -10.55 19.10 -34.11
CA ARG A 18 -9.78 19.25 -32.87
C ARG A 18 -10.44 20.36 -32.03
N PRO A 19 -10.57 20.18 -30.71
CA PRO A 19 -11.03 21.25 -29.85
C PRO A 19 -10.08 22.46 -29.97
N PRO A 20 -10.59 23.70 -29.82
CA PRO A 20 -9.76 24.91 -29.86
C PRO A 20 -8.65 24.81 -28.80
N ARG A 21 -7.46 25.29 -29.16
CA ARG A 21 -6.25 25.23 -28.32
C ARG A 21 -6.33 26.06 -27.03
N ASP A 22 -7.44 26.75 -26.81
CA ASP A 22 -7.58 27.79 -25.80
C ASP A 22 -8.43 27.36 -24.59
N THR A 23 -8.70 26.07 -24.41
CA THR A 23 -9.29 25.59 -23.14
C THR A 23 -8.28 25.88 -22.01
N PRO A 24 -8.60 26.77 -21.06
CA PRO A 24 -7.71 27.00 -19.93
C PRO A 24 -7.61 25.71 -19.14
N ALA A 25 -6.39 25.30 -18.80
CA ALA A 25 -6.20 24.19 -17.87
C ALA A 25 -6.98 24.49 -16.57
N PRO A 26 -7.66 23.50 -15.98
CA PRO A 26 -8.34 23.70 -14.70
C PRO A 26 -7.32 24.23 -13.67
N PRO A 27 -7.70 25.17 -12.79
CA PRO A 27 -6.77 25.66 -11.78
C PRO A 27 -6.32 24.46 -10.94
N THR A 28 -5.03 24.17 -10.95
CA THR A 28 -4.44 23.18 -10.04
C THR A 28 -4.72 23.65 -8.63
N ARG A 29 -5.71 23.03 -7.98
CA ARG A 29 -5.99 23.26 -6.56
C ARG A 29 -4.71 22.86 -5.82
N PRO A 30 -4.01 23.78 -5.13
CA PRO A 30 -2.97 23.34 -4.23
C PRO A 30 -3.68 22.52 -3.15
N HIS A 31 -3.52 21.20 -3.19
CA HIS A 31 -3.83 20.34 -2.05
C HIS A 31 -2.79 20.66 -0.96
N ARG A 32 -2.91 21.85 -0.36
CA ARG A 32 -2.23 22.15 0.89
C ARG A 32 -2.96 21.36 1.95
N SER A 33 -2.62 20.08 2.05
CA SER A 33 -2.83 19.31 3.27
C SER A 33 -1.92 19.93 4.30
N THR A 34 -2.40 20.98 4.98
CA THR A 34 -1.82 21.39 6.24
C THR A 34 -2.08 20.26 7.21
N ARG A 35 -1.21 19.25 7.22
CA ARG A 35 -1.06 18.43 8.41
C ARG A 35 -0.42 19.36 9.43
N THR A 36 -1.25 20.03 10.22
CA THR A 36 -0.83 20.67 11.45
C THR A 36 0.08 19.66 12.15
N PRO A 37 1.37 19.97 12.40
CA PRO A 37 2.13 19.15 13.32
C PRO A 37 1.44 19.39 14.66
N VAL A 38 0.48 18.53 14.98
CA VAL A 38 0.21 18.25 16.38
C VAL A 38 1.57 17.73 16.83
N THR A 39 2.35 18.58 17.48
CA THR A 39 3.31 18.14 18.47
C THR A 39 2.46 17.47 19.55
N ALA A 40 1.91 16.29 19.22
CA ALA A 40 1.78 15.24 20.20
C ALA A 40 3.20 15.16 20.72
N ALA A 41 3.42 15.69 21.91
CA ALA A 41 4.59 15.37 22.69
C ALA A 41 4.59 13.84 22.73
N ALA A 42 5.29 13.22 21.78
CA ALA A 42 5.45 11.80 21.71
C ALA A 42 6.15 11.52 23.03
N ARG A 43 5.38 11.04 24.02
CA ARG A 43 5.87 10.87 25.38
C ARG A 43 7.18 10.13 25.19
N LYS A 44 8.31 10.75 25.57
CA LYS A 44 9.62 10.11 25.46
C LYS A 44 9.57 8.89 26.37
N ARG A 45 9.07 7.76 25.85
CA ARG A 45 9.05 6.50 26.56
C ARG A 45 10.49 6.05 26.62
N ALA A 46 10.96 5.74 27.81
CA ALA A 46 12.25 5.10 27.98
C ALA A 46 12.29 3.86 27.08
N ARG A 47 13.31 3.79 26.21
CA ARG A 47 13.55 2.63 25.35
C ARG A 47 14.45 1.68 26.14
N VAL A 48 13.86 0.60 26.60
CA VAL A 48 14.62 -0.51 27.21
C VAL A 48 14.86 -1.58 26.17
N ARG A 49 15.95 -2.34 26.33
CA ARG A 49 16.13 -3.57 25.56
C ARG A 49 15.01 -4.53 25.95
N ALA A 50 14.39 -5.15 24.95
CA ALA A 50 13.46 -6.23 25.21
C ALA A 50 14.24 -7.41 25.83
N PRO A 51 13.66 -8.09 26.83
CA PRO A 51 14.22 -9.31 27.39
C PRO A 51 14.35 -10.41 26.34
N GLU A 52 15.13 -11.45 26.68
CA GLU A 52 15.21 -12.66 25.87
C GLU A 52 13.87 -13.40 25.86
N LEU A 53 13.55 -14.01 24.72
CA LEU A 53 12.31 -14.74 24.50
C LEU A 53 12.45 -16.19 24.99
N ILE A 54 12.53 -16.34 26.32
CA ILE A 54 12.73 -17.64 26.99
C ILE A 54 11.42 -18.16 27.61
N GLY A 55 11.16 -19.46 27.47
CA GLY A 55 9.96 -20.10 28.02
C GLY A 55 9.99 -21.62 27.92
N LYS A 56 9.36 -22.31 28.89
CA LYS A 56 9.19 -23.77 28.84
C LYS A 56 8.01 -24.10 27.93
N GLY A 57 8.22 -24.95 26.93
CA GLY A 57 7.17 -25.39 25.99
C GLY A 57 7.43 -25.02 24.53
N GLY A 58 8.50 -24.28 24.24
CA GLY A 58 8.86 -23.89 22.87
C GLY A 58 7.82 -22.96 22.23
N TRP A 59 7.94 -22.79 20.92
CA TRP A 59 7.08 -21.91 20.14
C TRP A 59 6.09 -22.70 19.30
N LEU A 60 4.81 -22.38 19.44
CA LEU A 60 3.79 -22.87 18.53
C LEU A 60 3.88 -22.13 17.19
N ASN A 61 3.70 -22.84 16.08
CA ASN A 61 3.78 -22.31 14.71
C ASN A 61 5.16 -21.77 14.26
N ALA A 62 6.23 -22.04 15.03
CA ALA A 62 7.60 -21.67 14.65
C ALA A 62 8.38 -22.81 13.96
N GLY A 63 7.68 -23.84 13.47
CA GLY A 63 8.35 -24.98 12.80
C GLY A 63 9.20 -25.86 13.72
N GLY A 64 9.09 -25.71 15.04
CA GLY A 64 9.94 -26.39 16.01
C GLY A 64 11.24 -25.63 16.31
N ASP A 65 11.46 -24.48 15.68
CA ASP A 65 12.61 -23.62 15.93
C ASP A 65 12.37 -22.72 17.14
N ASP A 66 13.46 -22.41 17.84
CA ASP A 66 13.46 -21.33 18.82
C ASP A 66 13.37 -19.98 18.10
N LEU A 67 12.66 -19.02 18.71
CA LEU A 67 12.49 -17.67 18.15
C LEU A 67 13.33 -16.65 18.94
N PRO A 68 14.64 -16.49 18.67
CA PRO A 68 15.47 -15.51 19.33
C PRO A 68 15.15 -14.09 18.85
N LEU A 69 15.38 -13.10 19.71
CA LEU A 69 15.13 -11.68 19.40
C LEU A 69 16.06 -11.09 18.32
N ALA A 70 17.06 -11.86 17.86
CA ALA A 70 17.97 -11.50 16.78
C ALA A 70 17.32 -11.66 15.38
N ASP A 71 16.40 -12.60 15.23
CA ASP A 71 15.82 -12.93 13.93
C ASP A 71 14.78 -11.90 13.44
N PRO A 72 13.88 -11.37 14.29
CA PRO A 72 12.91 -10.37 13.86
C PRO A 72 13.46 -8.93 13.86
N ARG A 73 14.79 -8.73 13.84
CA ARG A 73 15.38 -7.39 13.76
C ARG A 73 14.91 -6.67 12.49
N GLY A 74 14.62 -5.37 12.62
CA GLY A 74 14.05 -4.58 11.53
C GLY A 74 12.53 -4.74 11.34
N LYS A 75 11.88 -5.63 12.12
CA LYS A 75 10.42 -5.79 12.16
C LYS A 75 9.87 -5.25 13.49
N VAL A 76 8.56 -5.01 13.50
CA VAL A 76 7.81 -4.74 14.74
C VAL A 76 7.24 -6.05 15.24
N LEU A 77 7.57 -6.42 16.48
CA LEU A 77 7.05 -7.61 17.14
C LEU A 77 5.99 -7.18 18.18
N VAL A 78 4.83 -7.81 18.15
CA VAL A 78 3.77 -7.64 19.16
C VAL A 78 3.76 -8.90 20.03
N LEU A 79 4.04 -8.73 21.32
CA LEU A 79 3.89 -9.80 22.30
C LEU A 79 2.52 -9.66 22.95
N ASP A 80 1.73 -10.72 22.88
CA ASP A 80 0.43 -10.81 23.53
C ASP A 80 0.47 -11.86 24.64
N PHE A 81 0.03 -11.47 25.83
CA PHE A 81 0.04 -12.32 27.02
C PHE A 81 -1.39 -12.78 27.27
N TRP A 82 -1.69 -14.01 26.85
CA TRP A 82 -3.01 -14.59 26.96
C TRP A 82 -2.96 -15.91 27.73
N ILE A 83 -4.12 -16.28 28.28
CA ILE A 83 -4.35 -17.59 28.91
C ILE A 83 -5.56 -18.21 28.23
N TYR A 84 -5.58 -19.54 28.16
CA TYR A 84 -6.73 -20.30 27.67
C TYR A 84 -7.76 -20.52 28.79
#